data_AF-A0A949JB23-F1
#
_entry.id   AF-A0A949JB23-F1
#
_cell.length_a   1.000
_cell.length_b   1.000
_cell.length_c   1.000
_cell.angle_alpha   90.00
_cell.angle_beta   90.00
_cell.angle_gamma   90.00
#
_symmetry.space_group_name_H-M   'P 1'
#
loop_
_entity.id
_entity.type
_entity.pdbx_description
1 polymer ?
#
loop_
_entity_poly.entity_id
_entity_poly.type
_entity_poly.pdbx_seq_one_letter_code
_entity_poly.pdbx_strand_id
1 'polypeptide(L)'
;MDPEAQQRALVANQLRQRELARKSQDIIRIYNPLYQDFRFLYDGYPNTVKARETKDVERYKAELYFKKISQYIIGLSQIEKGEALLKKRRDRGLDEILDKYQESKQIWDNTPKMNDPQLLEQIAKVVIIGLVEEYGKEEPLPGQREEPKPEMTNVDEIIFRKIADRKIEAAPEPVAKPVTKTLDEMKKDEDGAPPVKKLEKAK
;
A
#
# COMPACT_ATOMS: atom_id res chain seq x y z
N MET A 1 11.59 -10.46 44.17
CA MET A 1 10.90 -10.86 42.93
C MET A 1 9.70 -11.67 43.34
N ASP A 2 8.49 -11.19 43.03
CA ASP A 2 7.25 -11.79 43.52
C ASP A 2 6.87 -13.01 42.66
N PRO A 3 6.84 -14.24 43.22
CA PRO A 3 6.62 -15.47 42.43
C PRO A 3 5.23 -15.51 41.77
N GLU A 4 4.22 -14.87 42.37
CA GLU A 4 2.91 -14.72 41.74
C GLU A 4 2.95 -13.82 40.50
N ALA A 5 3.76 -12.76 40.51
CA ALA A 5 3.92 -11.88 39.36
C ALA A 5 4.58 -12.61 38.17
N GLN A 6 5.53 -13.52 38.46
CA GLN A 6 6.17 -14.34 37.43
C GLN A 6 5.19 -15.36 36.82
N GLN A 7 4.35 -16.00 37.65
CA GLN A 7 3.30 -16.91 37.15
C GLN A 7 2.25 -16.19 36.31
N ARG A 8 1.79 -15.00 36.75
CA ARG A 8 0.85 -14.17 35.96
C ARG A 8 1.45 -13.75 34.61
N ALA A 9 2.73 -13.37 34.59
CA ALA A 9 3.42 -13.02 33.35
C ALA A 9 3.57 -14.20 32.38
N LEU A 10 3.85 -15.40 32.90
CA LEU A 10 3.92 -16.63 32.08
C LEU A 10 2.57 -16.98 31.45
N VAL A 11 1.50 -16.96 32.23
CA VAL A 11 0.14 -17.24 31.74
C VAL A 11 -0.29 -16.19 30.69
N ALA A 12 -0.01 -14.91 30.94
CA ALA A 12 -0.28 -13.84 29.98
C ALA A 12 0.47 -14.04 28.66
N ASN A 13 1.74 -14.44 28.72
CA ASN A 13 2.53 -14.72 27.51
C ASN A 13 2.00 -15.92 26.72
N GLN A 14 1.56 -16.99 27.40
CA GLN A 14 0.96 -18.16 26.75
C GLN A 14 -0.37 -17.83 26.05
N LEU A 15 -1.24 -17.07 26.73
CA LEU A 15 -2.50 -16.59 26.15
C LEU A 15 -2.23 -15.72 24.92
N ARG A 16 -1.27 -14.80 25.01
CA ARG A 16 -0.85 -13.96 23.90
C ARG A 16 -0.33 -14.77 22.70
N GLN A 17 0.51 -15.78 22.94
CA GLN A 17 1.03 -16.64 21.88
C GLN A 17 -0.10 -17.41 21.19
N ARG A 18 -1.07 -17.91 21.96
CA ARG A 18 -2.25 -18.59 21.43
C ARG A 18 -3.12 -17.66 20.58
N GLU A 19 -3.37 -16.44 21.04
CA GLU A 19 -4.14 -15.44 20.27
C GLU A 19 -3.42 -15.02 18.98
N LEU A 20 -2.10 -14.86 19.01
CA LEU A 20 -1.31 -14.56 17.81
C LEU A 20 -1.36 -15.71 16.80
N ALA A 21 -1.23 -16.96 17.28
CA ALA A 21 -1.34 -18.15 16.44
C ALA A 21 -2.76 -18.34 15.87
N ARG A 22 -3.80 -17.90 16.58
CA ARG A 22 -5.18 -17.90 16.08
C ARG A 22 -5.34 -16.88 14.96
N LYS A 23 -4.95 -15.62 15.22
CA LYS A 23 -5.12 -14.51 14.25
C LYS A 23 -4.33 -14.70 12.97
N SER A 24 -3.22 -15.44 13.01
CA SER A 24 -2.46 -15.75 11.79
C SER A 24 -3.25 -16.61 10.80
N GLN A 25 -4.24 -17.38 11.27
CA GLN A 25 -5.12 -18.21 10.44
C GLN A 25 -6.34 -17.45 9.90
N ASP A 26 -6.58 -16.22 10.34
CA ASP A 26 -7.64 -15.36 9.80
C ASP A 26 -7.48 -15.21 8.28
N ILE A 27 -8.61 -15.22 7.55
CA ILE A 27 -8.61 -15.03 6.10
C ILE A 27 -8.89 -13.57 5.79
N ILE A 28 -7.96 -12.95 5.06
CA ILE A 28 -7.99 -11.55 4.63
C ILE A 28 -8.15 -11.51 3.12
N ARG A 29 -9.06 -10.65 2.65
CA ARG A 29 -9.21 -10.34 1.23
C ARG A 29 -8.23 -9.26 0.84
N ILE A 30 -7.36 -9.60 -0.10
CA ILE A 30 -6.38 -8.70 -0.71
C ILE A 30 -6.78 -8.40 -2.15
N TYR A 31 -6.39 -7.24 -2.66
CA TYR A 31 -6.62 -6.76 -4.02
C TYR A 31 -5.29 -6.46 -4.69
N ASN A 32 -5.18 -6.76 -5.99
CA ASN A 32 -4.05 -6.35 -6.82
C ASN A 32 -4.42 -5.12 -7.66
N PRO A 33 -3.95 -3.91 -7.32
CA PRO A 33 -4.23 -2.71 -8.10
C PRO A 33 -3.46 -2.63 -9.44
N LEU A 34 -2.52 -3.54 -9.69
CA LEU A 34 -1.69 -3.51 -10.90
C LEU A 34 -2.43 -4.07 -12.12
N TYR A 35 -1.95 -3.68 -13.30
CA TYR A 35 -2.40 -4.20 -14.60
C TYR A 35 -1.80 -5.56 -14.96
N GLN A 36 -0.90 -6.07 -14.13
CA GLN A 36 -0.22 -7.33 -14.31
C GLN A 36 -0.40 -8.22 -13.08
N ASP A 37 -0.32 -9.53 -13.30
CA ASP A 37 -0.36 -10.51 -12.23
C ASP A 37 0.82 -10.29 -11.28
N PHE A 38 0.53 -10.24 -9.98
CA PHE A 38 1.55 -10.09 -8.96
C PHE A 38 1.82 -11.45 -8.30
N ARG A 39 3.08 -11.90 -8.40
CA ARG A 39 3.52 -13.17 -7.84
C ARG A 39 4.49 -12.92 -6.70
N PHE A 40 4.23 -13.53 -5.55
CA PHE A 40 5.11 -13.52 -4.39
C PHE A 40 5.40 -14.95 -3.93
N LEU A 41 6.56 -15.17 -3.32
CA LEU A 41 6.97 -16.47 -2.80
C LEU A 41 6.72 -16.51 -1.29
N TYR A 42 6.07 -17.56 -0.83
CA TYR A 42 5.95 -17.89 0.59
C TYR A 42 6.34 -19.36 0.76
N ASP A 43 7.33 -19.63 1.61
CA ASP A 43 7.82 -20.99 1.90
C ASP A 43 8.18 -21.79 0.62
N GLY A 44 8.82 -21.12 -0.35
CA GLY A 44 9.16 -21.71 -1.65
C GLY A 44 7.98 -21.87 -2.61
N TYR A 45 6.73 -21.71 -2.15
CA TYR A 45 5.55 -21.80 -2.99
C TYR A 45 5.16 -20.45 -3.59
N PRO A 46 4.91 -20.41 -4.91
CA PRO A 46 4.44 -19.21 -5.57
C PRO A 46 2.97 -18.96 -5.30
N ASN A 47 2.67 -17.76 -4.82
CA ASN A 47 1.33 -17.24 -4.65
C ASN A 47 1.12 -16.12 -5.66
N THR A 48 0.10 -16.27 -6.51
CA THR A 48 -0.24 -15.28 -7.54
C THR A 48 -1.58 -14.63 -7.21
N VAL A 49 -1.64 -13.31 -7.36
CA VAL A 49 -2.87 -12.50 -7.34
C VAL A 49 -2.99 -11.86 -8.71
N LYS A 50 -4.06 -12.20 -9.45
CA LYS A 50 -4.27 -11.73 -10.81
C LYS A 50 -4.45 -10.21 -10.88
N ALA A 51 -4.11 -9.62 -12.01
CA ALA A 51 -4.29 -8.19 -12.25
C ALA A 51 -5.73 -7.74 -11.97
N ARG A 52 -5.91 -6.67 -11.19
CA ARG A 52 -7.23 -6.08 -10.86
C ARG A 52 -8.24 -7.08 -10.27
N GLU A 53 -7.76 -8.15 -9.65
CA GLU A 53 -8.60 -9.14 -8.98
C GLU A 53 -8.33 -9.17 -7.48
N THR A 54 -9.29 -9.74 -6.75
CA THR A 54 -9.20 -10.00 -5.31
C THR A 54 -8.84 -11.45 -5.05
N LYS A 55 -8.11 -11.70 -3.97
CA LYS A 55 -7.81 -13.06 -3.50
C LYS A 55 -7.96 -13.12 -1.98
N ASP A 56 -8.53 -14.20 -1.50
CA ASP A 56 -8.66 -14.48 -0.08
C ASP A 56 -7.46 -15.33 0.36
N VAL A 57 -6.71 -14.86 1.34
CA VAL A 57 -5.49 -15.51 1.83
C VAL A 57 -5.36 -15.39 3.34
N GLU A 58 -4.61 -16.31 3.95
CA GLU A 58 -4.28 -16.24 5.37
C GLU A 58 -3.53 -14.95 5.73
N ARG A 59 -3.74 -14.45 6.95
CA ARG A 59 -3.21 -13.15 7.40
C ARG A 59 -1.71 -12.99 7.18
N TYR A 60 -0.91 -14.00 7.52
CA TYR A 60 0.54 -13.92 7.32
C TYR A 60 0.94 -13.84 5.83
N LYS A 61 0.15 -14.45 4.92
CA LYS A 61 0.35 -14.31 3.47
C LYS A 61 -0.05 -12.92 3.00
N ALA A 62 -1.14 -12.36 3.54
CA ALA A 62 -1.59 -11.01 3.25
C ALA A 62 -0.57 -9.95 3.72
N GLU A 63 0.04 -10.12 4.90
CA GLU A 63 1.10 -9.25 5.40
C GLU A 63 2.33 -9.27 4.48
N LEU A 64 2.77 -10.47 4.09
CA LEU A 64 3.89 -10.62 3.16
C LEU A 64 3.57 -10.02 1.79
N TYR A 65 2.36 -10.27 1.28
CA TYR A 65 1.89 -9.69 0.03
C TYR A 65 1.90 -8.16 0.09
N PHE A 66 1.32 -7.57 1.13
CA PHE A 66 1.29 -6.12 1.32
C PHE A 66 2.70 -5.52 1.30
N LYS A 67 3.63 -6.12 2.05
CA LYS A 67 5.03 -5.68 2.09
C LYS A 67 5.69 -5.73 0.70
N LYS A 68 5.43 -6.77 -0.09
CA LYS A 68 6.04 -6.93 -1.41
C LYS A 68 5.41 -6.01 -2.46
N ILE A 69 4.09 -5.88 -2.45
CA ILE A 69 3.40 -5.04 -3.43
C ILE A 69 3.58 -3.55 -3.14
N SER A 70 3.65 -3.14 -1.87
CA SER A 70 3.96 -1.75 -1.51
C SER A 70 5.36 -1.35 -1.98
N GLN A 71 6.37 -2.20 -1.76
CA GLN A 71 7.72 -2.00 -2.27
C GLN A 71 7.73 -1.87 -3.80
N TYR A 72 6.96 -2.71 -4.49
CA TYR A 72 6.85 -2.67 -5.95
C TYR A 72 6.21 -1.37 -6.45
N ILE A 73 5.05 -0.98 -5.89
CA ILE A 73 4.32 0.25 -6.26
C ILE A 73 5.18 1.49 -6.00
N ILE A 74 5.85 1.55 -4.85
CA ILE A 74 6.73 2.67 -4.51
C ILE A 74 7.93 2.71 -5.46
N GLY A 75 8.53 1.55 -5.76
CA GLY A 75 9.64 1.45 -6.72
C GLY A 75 9.26 1.95 -8.11
N LEU A 76 8.08 1.59 -8.63
CA LEU A 76 7.59 2.12 -9.91
C LEU A 76 7.43 3.65 -9.86
N SER A 77 6.84 4.18 -8.78
CA SER A 77 6.66 5.63 -8.62
C SER A 77 7.99 6.38 -8.52
N GLN A 78 9.02 5.77 -7.92
CA GLN A 78 10.38 6.34 -7.86
C GLN A 78 11.00 6.43 -9.25
N ILE A 79 10.88 5.37 -10.07
CA ILE A 79 11.39 5.35 -11.45
C ILE A 79 10.69 6.41 -12.30
N GLU A 80 9.35 6.45 -12.30
CA GLU A 80 8.57 7.41 -13.08
C GLU A 80 8.89 8.87 -12.70
N LYS A 81 9.00 9.17 -11.41
CA LYS A 81 9.37 10.51 -10.94
C LYS A 81 10.82 10.86 -11.26
N GLY A 82 11.74 9.91 -11.17
CA GLY A 82 13.13 10.09 -11.57
C GLY A 82 13.24 10.46 -13.05
N GLU A 83 12.59 9.70 -13.92
CA GLU A 83 12.54 9.98 -15.36
C GLU A 83 11.89 11.34 -15.66
N ALA A 84 10.80 11.68 -14.98
CA ALA A 84 10.13 12.97 -15.15
C ALA A 84 11.02 14.15 -14.73
N LEU A 85 11.82 14.01 -13.67
CA LEU A 85 12.78 15.03 -13.25
C LEU A 85 13.90 15.22 -14.27
N LEU A 86 14.45 14.12 -14.78
CA LEU A 86 15.50 14.16 -15.82
C LEU A 86 14.97 14.76 -17.12
N LYS A 87 13.74 14.43 -17.51
CA LYS A 87 13.09 15.01 -18.68
C LYS A 87 12.90 16.51 -18.52
N LYS A 88 12.35 16.97 -17.39
CA LYS A 88 12.19 18.41 -17.10
C LYS A 88 13.50 19.17 -17.12
N ARG A 89 14.60 18.53 -16.70
CA ARG A 89 15.95 19.13 -16.74
C ARG A 89 16.43 19.31 -18.18
N ARG A 90 16.30 18.27 -19.01
CA ARG A 90 16.61 18.34 -20.45
C ARG A 90 15.78 19.39 -21.17
N ASP A 91 14.47 19.44 -20.89
CA ASP A 91 13.55 20.42 -21.50
C ASP A 91 13.90 21.87 -21.13
N ARG A 92 14.58 22.09 -19.98
CA ARG A 92 15.06 23.41 -19.53
C ARG A 92 16.45 23.76 -20.06
N GLY A 93 17.08 22.90 -20.88
CA GLY A 93 18.44 23.11 -21.39
C GLY A 93 19.52 23.07 -20.31
N LEU A 94 19.23 22.48 -19.15
CA LEU A 94 20.22 22.24 -18.11
C LEU A 94 20.99 20.96 -18.48
N ASP A 95 22.31 21.08 -18.65
CA ASP A 95 23.17 19.95 -18.99
C ASP A 95 23.04 18.78 -18.01
N GLU A 96 23.32 17.57 -18.51
CA GLU A 96 23.46 16.36 -17.72
C GLU A 96 24.39 16.62 -16.53
N ILE A 97 23.98 16.19 -15.34
CA ILE A 97 24.85 16.32 -14.16
C ILE A 97 26.04 15.39 -14.42
N LEU A 98 27.24 15.95 -14.59
CA LEU A 98 28.47 15.17 -14.79
C LEU A 98 28.68 14.12 -13.68
N ASP A 99 28.19 14.42 -12.47
CA ASP A 99 28.21 13.51 -11.34
C ASP A 99 26.87 12.78 -11.14
N LYS A 100 26.85 11.51 -11.55
CA LYS A 100 25.72 10.58 -11.35
C LYS A 100 25.32 10.44 -9.89
N TYR A 101 26.23 10.66 -8.94
CA TYR A 101 25.91 10.58 -7.52
C TYR A 101 25.01 11.75 -7.09
N GLN A 102 25.29 12.97 -7.56
CA GLN A 102 24.45 14.14 -7.29
C GLN A 102 23.07 14.02 -7.94
N GLU A 103 23.01 13.44 -9.14
CA GLU A 103 21.75 13.13 -9.82
C GLU A 103 20.91 12.12 -9.01
N SER A 104 21.53 11.00 -8.63
CA SER A 104 20.86 9.99 -7.81
C SER A 104 20.40 10.57 -6.47
N LYS A 105 21.19 11.46 -5.86
CA LYS A 105 20.80 12.13 -4.61
C LYS A 105 19.60 13.06 -4.83
N GLN A 106 19.58 13.87 -5.89
CA GLN A 106 18.43 14.72 -6.21
C GLN A 106 17.17 13.91 -6.50
N ILE A 107 17.28 12.80 -7.23
CA ILE A 107 16.14 11.91 -7.48
C ILE A 107 15.66 11.31 -6.16
N TRP A 108 16.57 10.81 -5.33
CA TRP A 108 16.25 10.21 -4.03
C TRP A 108 15.55 11.19 -3.08
N ASP A 109 16.02 12.44 -3.03
CA ASP A 109 15.44 13.47 -2.15
C ASP A 109 14.04 13.92 -2.59
N ASN A 110 13.73 13.81 -3.90
CA ASN A 110 12.44 14.24 -4.47
C ASN A 110 11.45 13.08 -4.71
N THR A 111 11.83 11.85 -4.40
CA THR A 111 11.00 10.67 -4.63
C THR A 111 10.37 10.14 -3.34
N PRO A 112 9.20 9.48 -3.42
CA PRO A 112 8.54 8.93 -2.25
C PRO A 112 9.42 7.86 -1.60
N LYS A 113 9.51 7.88 -0.27
CA LYS A 113 10.30 6.93 0.51
C LYS A 113 9.47 5.70 0.85
N MET A 114 10.12 4.54 0.89
CA MET A 114 9.48 3.28 1.26
C MET A 114 8.92 3.27 2.69
N ASN A 115 9.51 4.07 3.58
CA ASN A 115 9.13 4.13 5.00
C ASN A 115 8.13 5.26 5.31
N ASP A 116 7.55 5.92 4.31
CA ASP A 116 6.57 6.98 4.53
C ASP A 116 5.23 6.38 4.99
N PRO A 117 4.79 6.61 6.24
CA PRO A 117 3.58 6.02 6.78
C PRO A 117 2.32 6.45 6.03
N GLN A 118 2.27 7.68 5.50
CA GLN A 118 1.07 8.18 4.83
C GLN A 118 0.86 7.46 3.49
N LEU A 119 1.94 7.27 2.74
CA LEU A 119 1.92 6.55 1.47
C LEU A 119 1.56 5.08 1.67
N LEU A 120 2.15 4.44 2.68
CA LEU A 120 1.83 3.06 3.03
C LEU A 120 0.36 2.90 3.44
N GLU A 121 -0.21 3.86 4.17
CA GLU A 121 -1.63 3.83 4.53
C GLU A 121 -2.54 3.97 3.30
N GLN A 122 -2.18 4.82 2.34
CA GLN A 122 -2.91 4.94 1.07
C GLN A 122 -2.87 3.64 0.27
N ILE A 123 -1.69 3.02 0.16
CA ILE A 123 -1.53 1.73 -0.52
C ILE A 123 -2.34 0.66 0.22
N ALA A 124 -2.28 0.62 1.56
CA ALA A 124 -2.97 -0.38 2.37
C ALA A 124 -4.49 -0.29 2.21
N LYS A 125 -5.07 0.92 2.10
CA LYS A 125 -6.51 1.12 1.83
C LYS A 125 -6.98 0.55 0.49
N VAL A 126 -6.08 0.49 -0.50
CA VAL A 126 -6.40 -0.05 -1.83
C VAL A 126 -6.14 -1.55 -1.88
N VAL A 127 -5.03 -2.00 -1.29
CA VAL A 127 -4.54 -3.39 -1.37
C VAL A 127 -5.26 -4.31 -0.40
N ILE A 128 -5.66 -3.83 0.78
CA ILE A 128 -6.32 -4.63 1.81
C ILE A 128 -7.79 -4.24 1.84
N ILE A 129 -8.66 -5.17 1.45
CA ILE A 129 -10.11 -4.94 1.47
C ILE A 129 -10.64 -5.14 2.89
N GLY A 130 -10.21 -6.20 3.57
CA GLY A 130 -10.58 -6.46 4.96
C GLY A 130 -10.62 -7.94 5.32
N LEU A 131 -11.16 -8.21 6.50
CA LEU A 131 -11.31 -9.53 7.10
C LEU A 131 -12.54 -10.26 6.53
N VAL A 132 -12.33 -11.46 6.00
CA VAL A 132 -13.37 -12.34 5.45
C VAL A 132 -13.85 -13.33 6.50
N GLU A 133 -12.92 -14.03 7.13
CA GLU A 133 -13.21 -15.10 8.08
C GLU A 133 -12.29 -14.97 9.30
N GLU A 134 -12.89 -14.97 10.49
CA GLU A 134 -12.19 -14.99 11.78
C GLU A 134 -12.18 -16.41 12.32
N TYR A 135 -11.00 -17.03 12.39
CA TYR A 135 -10.88 -18.38 12.93
C TYR A 135 -10.83 -18.35 14.47
N GLY A 136 -11.46 -19.34 15.11
CA GLY A 136 -11.31 -19.61 16.54
C GLY A 136 -12.07 -18.69 17.50
N LYS A 137 -13.16 -18.04 17.07
CA LYS A 137 -14.07 -17.25 17.93
C LYS A 137 -15.43 -17.93 18.15
N GLU A 138 -15.49 -19.24 18.35
CA GLU A 138 -16.78 -19.93 18.50
C GLU A 138 -17.43 -19.84 19.90
N GLU A 139 -16.76 -19.34 20.95
CA GLU A 139 -17.45 -19.01 22.21
C GLU A 139 -16.83 -17.79 22.92
N PRO A 140 -17.64 -16.86 23.46
CA PRO A 140 -17.14 -15.81 24.33
C PRO A 140 -16.78 -16.40 25.69
N LEU A 141 -15.49 -16.59 25.96
CA LEU A 141 -15.03 -16.76 27.34
C LEU A 141 -15.36 -15.48 28.12
N PRO A 142 -16.12 -15.56 29.23
CA PRO A 142 -16.47 -14.39 30.02
C PRO A 142 -15.20 -13.78 30.63
N GLY A 143 -14.90 -12.53 30.28
CA GLY A 143 -13.81 -11.75 30.87
C GLY A 143 -12.64 -11.42 29.94
N GLN A 144 -12.89 -11.08 28.67
CA GLN A 144 -11.88 -10.43 27.82
C GLN A 144 -11.43 -9.10 28.45
N ARG A 145 -10.37 -9.16 29.26
CA ARG A 145 -9.53 -8.01 29.56
C ARG A 145 -8.93 -7.55 28.25
N GLU A 146 -9.05 -6.26 27.94
CA GLU A 146 -8.32 -5.63 26.87
C GLU A 146 -6.83 -5.92 27.05
N GLU A 147 -6.29 -6.78 26.18
CA GLU A 147 -4.85 -7.07 26.18
C GLU A 147 -4.08 -5.80 25.80
N PRO A 148 -2.89 -5.56 26.39
CA PRO A 148 -2.01 -4.50 25.93
C PRO A 148 -1.66 -4.76 24.46
N LYS A 149 -1.96 -3.77 23.59
CA LYS A 149 -1.55 -3.78 22.18
C LYS A 149 -0.05 -4.09 22.12
N PRO A 150 0.40 -5.04 21.29
CA PRO A 150 1.82 -5.29 21.14
C PRO A 150 2.49 -4.00 20.66
N GLU A 151 3.61 -3.65 21.28
CA GLU A 151 4.56 -2.68 20.75
C GLU A 151 5.10 -3.26 19.44
N MET A 152 4.47 -2.89 18.33
CA MET A 152 4.94 -3.21 16.99
C MET A 152 6.08 -2.25 16.67
N THR A 153 7.21 -2.78 16.24
CA THR A 153 8.41 -1.99 15.90
C THR A 153 8.37 -1.47 14.46
N ASN A 154 7.57 -2.08 13.58
CA ASN A 154 7.52 -1.76 12.15
C ASN A 154 6.25 -0.97 11.77
N VAL A 155 6.44 0.14 11.05
CA VAL A 155 5.36 1.02 10.57
C VAL A 155 4.37 0.28 9.67
N ASP A 156 4.88 -0.60 8.79
CA ASP A 156 4.09 -1.40 7.85
C ASP A 156 3.08 -2.31 8.57
N GLU A 157 3.52 -2.98 9.63
CA GLU A 157 2.70 -3.91 10.42
C GLU A 157 1.58 -3.18 11.17
N ILE A 158 1.89 -2.00 11.70
CA ILE A 158 0.91 -1.14 12.38
C ILE A 158 -0.19 -0.72 11.42
N ILE A 159 0.17 -0.29 10.21
CA ILE A 159 -0.78 0.16 9.19
C ILE A 159 -1.62 -1.01 8.68
N PHE A 160 -0.97 -2.14 8.36
CA PHE A 160 -1.64 -3.35 7.91
C PHE A 160 -2.74 -3.76 8.88
N ARG A 161 -2.39 -3.86 10.17
CA ARG A 161 -3.33 -4.32 11.21
C ARG A 161 -4.53 -3.41 11.39
N LYS A 162 -4.35 -2.09 11.31
CA LYS A 162 -5.46 -1.11 11.41
C LYS A 162 -6.53 -1.30 10.34
N ILE A 163 -6.16 -1.82 9.17
CA ILE A 163 -7.05 -1.98 8.02
C ILE A 163 -7.53 -3.43 7.90
N ALA A 164 -6.64 -4.40 8.13
CA ALA A 164 -6.93 -5.82 8.12
C ALA A 164 -8.02 -6.23 9.13
N ASP A 165 -8.09 -5.58 10.29
CA ASP A 165 -9.08 -5.92 11.33
C ASP A 165 -10.48 -5.34 11.04
N ARG A 166 -10.67 -4.62 9.91
CA ARG A 166 -12.01 -4.17 9.47
C ARG A 166 -12.76 -5.35 8.87
N LYS A 167 -13.88 -5.74 9.50
CA LYS A 167 -14.80 -6.74 8.96
C LYS A 167 -15.41 -6.22 7.67
N ILE A 168 -15.44 -7.08 6.65
CA ILE A 168 -16.16 -6.80 5.42
C ILE A 168 -17.64 -6.97 5.72
N GLU A 169 -18.37 -5.87 5.94
CA GLU A 169 -19.83 -5.90 5.80
C GLU A 169 -20.13 -6.24 4.33
N ALA A 170 -21.09 -7.15 4.12
CA ALA A 170 -21.37 -7.83 2.86
C ALA A 170 -21.08 -6.99 1.61
N ALA A 171 -20.32 -7.59 0.69
CA ALA A 171 -19.75 -6.98 -0.50
C ALA A 171 -20.71 -6.00 -1.21
N PRO A 172 -20.31 -4.75 -1.50
CA PRO A 172 -20.88 -4.08 -2.65
C PRO A 172 -20.49 -4.89 -3.90
N GLU A 173 -21.49 -5.22 -4.72
CA GLU A 173 -21.31 -5.78 -6.06
C GLU A 173 -20.17 -5.06 -6.81
N PRO A 174 -19.44 -5.73 -7.72
CA PRO A 174 -18.34 -5.11 -8.44
C PRO A 174 -18.87 -3.91 -9.23
N VAL A 175 -18.66 -2.71 -8.69
CA VAL A 175 -18.93 -1.48 -9.42
C VAL A 175 -17.86 -1.37 -10.49
N ALA A 176 -18.13 -2.00 -11.63
CA ALA A 176 -17.50 -1.73 -12.90
C ALA A 176 -17.83 -0.28 -13.29
N LYS A 177 -17.11 0.68 -12.69
CA LYS A 177 -16.93 2.00 -13.26
C LYS A 177 -15.45 2.10 -13.60
N PRO A 178 -15.07 1.91 -14.88
CA PRO A 178 -13.73 2.24 -15.29
C PRO A 178 -13.52 3.73 -15.01
N VAL A 179 -12.50 4.06 -14.21
CA VAL A 179 -11.97 5.43 -14.18
C VAL A 179 -11.20 5.61 -15.49
N THR A 180 -11.94 5.77 -16.59
CA THR A 180 -11.41 6.40 -17.80
C THR A 180 -11.37 7.88 -17.53
N LYS A 181 -10.23 8.37 -17.06
CA LYS A 181 -9.70 9.65 -17.52
C LYS A 181 -8.33 9.37 -18.10
N THR A 182 -8.36 8.96 -19.36
CA THR A 182 -7.20 8.93 -20.26
C THR A 182 -6.63 10.34 -20.41
N LEU A 183 -5.31 10.44 -20.45
CA LEU A 183 -4.55 11.68 -20.66
C LEU A 183 -4.92 12.43 -21.97
N ASP A 184 -5.68 11.81 -22.87
CA ASP A 184 -6.16 12.42 -24.12
C ASP A 184 -7.31 13.42 -23.92
N GLU A 185 -8.02 13.41 -22.79
CA GLU A 185 -9.09 14.39 -22.52
C GLU A 185 -8.56 15.72 -21.93
N MET A 186 -7.31 15.78 -21.47
CA MET A 186 -6.70 17.02 -20.97
C MET A 186 -6.09 17.91 -22.07
N LYS A 187 -6.05 17.45 -23.33
CA LYS A 187 -5.55 18.25 -24.47
C LYS A 187 -6.63 19.06 -25.19
N LYS A 188 -7.90 18.97 -24.80
CA LYS A 188 -9.00 19.68 -25.46
C LYS A 188 -9.36 21.04 -24.86
N ASP A 189 -8.68 21.47 -23.80
CA ASP A 189 -8.94 22.76 -23.14
C ASP A 189 -7.86 23.83 -23.39
N GLU A 190 -6.88 23.59 -24.29
CA GLU A 190 -5.82 24.57 -24.63
C GLU A 190 -5.95 25.23 -26.03
N ASP A 191 -7.03 25.01 -26.78
CA ASP A 191 -7.30 25.72 -28.05
C ASP A 191 -8.29 26.90 -27.90
N GLY A 192 -8.20 27.60 -26.77
CA GLY A 192 -8.89 28.86 -26.50
C GLY A 192 -8.01 30.09 -26.79
N ALA A 193 -7.27 30.11 -27.89
CA ALA A 193 -6.51 31.29 -28.31
C ALA A 193 -7.47 32.42 -28.74
N PRO A 194 -7.45 33.62 -28.11
CA PRO A 194 -8.20 34.75 -28.64
C PRO A 194 -7.61 35.21 -29.98
N PRO A 195 -8.45 35.60 -30.95
CA PRO A 195 -8.00 35.95 -32.28
C PRO A 195 -7.17 37.25 -32.28
N VAL A 196 -6.01 37.17 -32.92
CA VAL A 196 -5.14 38.32 -33.25
C VAL A 196 -5.95 39.33 -34.07
N LYS A 197 -6.30 40.46 -33.45
CA LYS A 197 -6.76 41.64 -34.21
C LYS A 197 -5.56 42.19 -34.98
N LYS A 198 -5.58 41.98 -36.30
CA LYS A 198 -4.84 42.78 -37.26
C LYS A 198 -5.21 44.25 -37.02
N LEU A 199 -4.24 45.07 -36.60
CA LEU A 199 -4.36 46.52 -36.69
C LEU A 199 -3.55 46.96 -37.91
N GLU A 200 -4.31 47.48 -38.85
CA GLU A 200 -3.91 47.91 -40.16
C GLU A 200 -2.90 49.06 -40.10
N LYS A 201 -2.03 49.07 -41.11
CA LYS A 201 -1.25 50.22 -41.52
C LYS A 201 -2.18 51.42 -41.76
N ALA A 202 -1.88 52.55 -41.13
CA ALA A 202 -2.23 53.85 -41.67
C ALA A 202 -0.95 54.71 -41.68
N LYS A 203 -0.78 55.39 -42.81
CA LYS A 203 0.33 56.26 -43.22
C LYS A 203 0.58 57.40 -42.25
#